data_AF-A0A5C6DMA3-F1
#
_entry.id   AF-A0A5C6DMA3-F1
#
_cell.length_a   1.000
_cell.length_b   1.000
_cell.length_c   1.000
_cell.angle_alpha   90.00
_cell.angle_beta   90.00
_cell.angle_gamma   90.00
#
_symmetry.space_group_name_H-M   'P 1'
#
loop_
_entity.id
_entity.type
_entity.pdbx_description
1 polymer ?
#
loop_
_entity_poly.entity_id
_entity_poly.type
_entity_poly.pdbx_seq_one_letter_code
_entity_poly.pdbx_strand_id
1 'polypeptide(L)'
;MRNPNRSTPCRLARFAALFLFFPSTLSVMADTIELRSGGHVSGQVRRFEEKKIDIVDVDDDIRIAFPTSRVRRVVSSDKLSEYRQKAAEAGEDAEEHYQLAIWCLRNISDSPETYKRFHMQMAIRFDPEHSNARASLDYVKENNRWIRYSDLQRSRGMISVARKWMLPEAAAIEKLKDSTNIDAKQWIREIDRLLRMVLRKNTKSAEAFEALKAIEDPLAAAAIGDQLIKGNHDRGLKLLWIELLGRFQTTTAVKALVHAGLQENDDVVREAALEQLQNFGSASAVASYARMLRSNRKSDVTRALRSLSFFPDIELAPLYINALVTKHSLTRQVGGGTSAGFGDTGGGGFSAGSTTQTFTDYQENPGALTLLKMVEPGADFGYDKQAWREYFAAKRGSYSGDLRRDP
;
A
#
# COMPACT_ATOMS: atom_id res chain seq x y z
N MET A 1 -47.94 45.39 -59.43
CA MET A 1 -46.87 46.14 -60.12
C MET A 1 -46.11 45.17 -61.05
N ARG A 2 -46.13 45.48 -62.36
CA ARG A 2 -45.27 45.05 -63.50
C ARG A 2 -44.94 43.55 -63.73
N ASN A 3 -45.72 42.98 -64.66
CA ASN A 3 -45.42 42.10 -65.83
C ASN A 3 -44.01 42.26 -66.51
N PRO A 4 -43.62 41.51 -67.58
CA PRO A 4 -43.99 40.17 -68.14
C PRO A 4 -42.81 39.38 -68.83
N ASN A 5 -43.16 38.31 -69.59
CA ASN A 5 -42.51 37.67 -70.80
C ASN A 5 -41.94 36.24 -70.61
N ARG A 6 -42.60 35.18 -71.13
CA ARG A 6 -42.62 34.63 -72.52
C ARG A 6 -41.19 34.25 -73.00
N SER A 7 -40.84 32.99 -73.30
CA SER A 7 -41.31 32.24 -74.47
C SER A 7 -40.71 30.81 -74.54
N THR A 8 -41.49 29.90 -75.15
CA THR A 8 -41.31 28.49 -75.57
C THR A 8 -40.19 28.25 -76.62
N PRO A 9 -39.96 27.04 -77.21
CA PRO A 9 -40.08 25.62 -76.82
C PRO A 9 -38.87 24.74 -77.26
N CYS A 10 -38.99 23.40 -77.12
CA CYS A 10 -38.66 22.40 -78.16
C CYS A 10 -37.31 21.64 -78.18
N ARG A 11 -37.46 20.30 -78.36
CA ARG A 11 -36.61 19.30 -79.05
C ARG A 11 -35.55 18.48 -78.27
N LEU A 12 -35.96 17.24 -77.98
CA LEU A 12 -35.31 15.96 -78.35
C LEU A 12 -33.92 16.03 -79.00
N ALA A 13 -32.97 15.27 -78.45
CA ALA A 13 -31.97 14.52 -79.24
C ALA A 13 -31.40 13.33 -78.45
N ARG A 14 -31.52 12.13 -79.04
CA ARG A 14 -30.88 10.86 -78.66
C ARG A 14 -29.41 10.88 -79.13
N PHE A 15 -28.50 10.25 -78.38
CA PHE A 15 -27.24 9.65 -78.88
C PHE A 15 -26.95 8.41 -78.02
N ALA A 16 -27.20 7.20 -78.53
CA ALA A 16 -26.26 6.36 -79.31
C ALA A 16 -25.17 5.74 -78.43
N ALA A 17 -25.44 4.51 -77.99
CA ALA A 17 -24.49 3.66 -77.28
C ALA A 17 -23.52 3.02 -78.28
N LEU A 18 -22.22 3.24 -78.07
CA LEU A 18 -21.13 2.52 -78.72
C LEU A 18 -20.63 1.46 -77.73
N PHE A 19 -20.83 0.18 -78.06
CA PHE A 19 -20.29 -0.95 -77.32
C PHE A 19 -18.78 -1.04 -77.56
N LEU A 20 -17.99 -1.10 -76.48
CA LEU A 20 -16.65 -1.69 -76.50
C LEU A 20 -16.49 -2.60 -75.28
N PHE A 21 -16.45 -3.90 -75.57
CA PHE A 21 -16.07 -4.97 -74.68
C PHE A 21 -14.60 -4.78 -74.26
N PHE A 22 -14.32 -4.72 -72.97
CA PHE A 22 -12.99 -4.95 -72.42
C PHE A 22 -13.08 -6.15 -71.46
N PRO A 23 -12.27 -7.21 -71.65
CA PRO A 23 -12.17 -8.28 -70.68
C PRO A 23 -11.31 -7.78 -69.53
N SER A 24 -11.95 -7.42 -68.41
CA SER A 24 -11.23 -7.06 -67.19
C SER A 24 -11.03 -8.32 -66.34
N THR A 25 -9.91 -9.01 -66.53
CA THR A 25 -9.36 -9.89 -65.50
C THR A 25 -8.79 -9.00 -64.39
N LEU A 26 -9.65 -8.52 -63.50
CA LEU A 26 -9.23 -7.88 -62.27
C LEU A 26 -8.93 -8.99 -61.26
N SER A 27 -7.66 -9.11 -60.88
CA SER A 27 -7.22 -9.89 -59.74
C SER A 27 -7.99 -9.40 -58.50
N VAL A 28 -8.90 -10.23 -57.98
CA VAL A 28 -9.77 -9.90 -56.86
C VAL A 28 -8.94 -9.90 -55.58
N MET A 29 -8.53 -8.71 -55.13
CA MET A 29 -8.13 -8.50 -53.74
C MET A 29 -9.42 -8.49 -52.91
N ALA A 30 -9.79 -9.64 -52.35
CA ALA A 30 -10.92 -9.74 -51.45
C ALA A 30 -10.58 -9.03 -50.13
N ASP A 31 -11.40 -8.05 -49.75
CA ASP A 31 -11.37 -7.47 -48.41
C ASP A 31 -12.09 -8.43 -47.45
N THR A 32 -11.71 -8.46 -46.17
CA THR A 32 -12.37 -9.29 -45.17
C THR A 32 -12.84 -8.42 -44.02
N ILE A 33 -14.14 -8.47 -43.74
CA ILE A 33 -14.72 -7.81 -42.58
C ILE A 33 -14.57 -8.71 -41.37
N GLU A 34 -13.92 -8.20 -40.32
CA GLU A 34 -13.96 -8.79 -38.99
C GLU A 34 -15.14 -8.23 -38.20
N LEU A 35 -15.97 -9.11 -37.65
CA LEU A 35 -17.07 -8.75 -36.78
C LEU A 35 -16.60 -8.67 -35.32
N ARG A 36 -17.23 -7.78 -34.53
CA ARG A 36 -16.96 -7.68 -33.09
C ARG A 36 -17.28 -8.96 -32.30
N SER A 37 -18.11 -9.84 -32.87
CA SER A 37 -18.44 -11.16 -32.31
C SER A 37 -17.38 -12.24 -32.61
N GLY A 38 -16.35 -11.94 -33.41
CA GLY A 38 -15.27 -12.87 -33.73
C GLY A 38 -15.40 -13.62 -35.07
N GLY A 39 -16.48 -13.39 -35.83
CA GLY A 39 -16.68 -13.98 -37.16
C GLY A 39 -16.14 -13.11 -38.30
N HIS A 40 -15.99 -13.71 -39.49
CA HIS A 40 -15.39 -13.09 -40.68
C HIS A 40 -16.28 -13.26 -41.89
N VAL A 41 -16.33 -12.24 -42.73
CA VAL A 41 -16.95 -12.34 -44.06
C VAL A 41 -15.98 -11.74 -45.07
N SER A 42 -15.53 -12.57 -46.01
CA SER A 42 -14.64 -12.18 -47.10
C SER A 42 -15.45 -11.81 -48.33
N GLY A 43 -15.05 -10.74 -49.01
CA GLY A 43 -15.71 -10.23 -50.21
C GLY A 43 -15.28 -8.80 -50.53
N GLN A 44 -15.82 -8.21 -51.60
CA GLN A 44 -15.54 -6.80 -51.87
C GLN A 44 -16.33 -5.91 -50.91
N VAL A 45 -15.62 -5.09 -50.13
CA VAL A 45 -16.27 -4.27 -49.08
C VAL A 45 -16.58 -2.88 -49.60
N ARG A 46 -17.86 -2.48 -49.52
CA ARG A 46 -18.33 -1.13 -49.82
C ARG A 46 -18.97 -0.49 -48.59
N ARG A 47 -18.34 0.56 -48.08
CA ARG A 47 -18.81 1.31 -46.91
C ARG A 47 -19.77 2.42 -47.31
N PHE A 48 -20.95 2.44 -46.68
CA PHE A 48 -21.95 3.50 -46.84
C PHE A 48 -22.07 4.30 -45.53
N GLU A 49 -21.29 5.38 -45.42
CA GLU A 49 -21.21 6.20 -44.20
C GLU A 49 -22.55 6.84 -43.81
N GLU A 50 -23.34 7.29 -44.79
CA GLU A 50 -24.64 7.94 -44.58
C GLU A 50 -25.65 7.03 -43.87
N LYS A 51 -25.61 5.72 -44.17
CA LYS A 51 -26.54 4.72 -43.60
C LYS A 51 -25.92 3.91 -42.47
N LYS A 52 -24.64 4.13 -42.13
CA LYS A 52 -23.86 3.34 -41.14
C LYS A 52 -23.95 1.83 -41.41
N ILE A 53 -23.79 1.43 -42.67
CA ILE A 53 -23.80 0.03 -43.10
C ILE A 53 -22.56 -0.22 -43.97
N ASP A 54 -21.90 -1.34 -43.73
CA ASP A 54 -20.84 -1.89 -44.58
C ASP A 54 -21.42 -3.09 -45.35
N ILE A 55 -21.38 -3.06 -46.68
CA ILE A 55 -21.86 -4.15 -47.55
C ILE A 55 -20.66 -4.98 -47.99
N VAL A 56 -20.78 -6.30 -47.86
CA VAL A 56 -19.80 -7.27 -48.38
C VAL A 56 -20.41 -8.00 -49.57
N ASP A 57 -19.81 -7.84 -50.74
CA ASP A 57 -20.10 -8.64 -51.92
C ASP A 57 -19.30 -9.94 -51.81
N VAL A 58 -19.94 -11.03 -51.36
CA VAL A 58 -19.31 -12.33 -51.13
C VAL A 58 -19.13 -13.11 -52.43
N ASP A 59 -20.10 -12.97 -53.34
CA ASP A 59 -20.12 -13.51 -54.70
C ASP A 59 -21.01 -12.61 -55.59
N ASP A 60 -21.08 -12.87 -56.89
CA ASP A 60 -21.88 -12.08 -57.85
C ASP A 60 -23.37 -11.97 -57.45
N ASP A 61 -23.89 -12.99 -56.76
CA ASP A 61 -25.29 -13.08 -56.34
C ASP A 61 -25.53 -12.82 -54.84
N ILE A 62 -24.47 -12.79 -54.01
CA ILE A 62 -24.61 -12.74 -52.54
C ILE A 62 -23.99 -11.46 -52.00
N ARG A 63 -24.86 -10.56 -51.52
CA ARG A 63 -24.49 -9.32 -50.82
C ARG A 63 -25.01 -9.33 -49.40
N ILE A 64 -24.11 -9.15 -48.44
CA ILE A 64 -24.45 -9.16 -47.02
C ILE A 64 -24.21 -7.77 -46.43
N ALA A 65 -25.25 -7.19 -45.83
CA ALA A 65 -25.19 -5.87 -45.21
C ALA A 65 -24.95 -6.01 -43.69
N PHE A 66 -23.87 -5.40 -43.20
CA PHE A 66 -23.55 -5.32 -41.78
C PHE A 66 -23.71 -3.89 -41.27
N PRO A 67 -24.42 -3.66 -40.15
CA PRO A 67 -24.32 -2.38 -39.45
C PRO A 67 -22.85 -2.09 -39.12
N THR A 68 -22.36 -0.89 -39.41
CA THR A 68 -20.95 -0.50 -39.15
C THR A 68 -20.58 -0.66 -37.66
N SER A 69 -21.57 -0.64 -36.74
CA SER A 69 -21.37 -0.93 -35.31
C SER A 69 -20.94 -2.38 -35.03
N ARG A 70 -21.33 -3.34 -35.86
CA ARG A 70 -20.96 -4.76 -35.75
C ARG A 70 -19.62 -5.07 -36.42
N VAL A 71 -19.21 -4.23 -37.37
CA VAL A 71 -17.92 -4.30 -38.03
C VAL A 71 -16.83 -3.74 -37.11
N ARG A 72 -15.81 -4.55 -36.84
CA ARG A 72 -14.65 -4.13 -36.06
C ARG A 72 -13.64 -3.41 -36.96
N ARG A 73 -13.28 -4.03 -38.09
CA ARG A 73 -12.35 -3.49 -39.08
C ARG A 73 -12.42 -4.29 -40.39
N VAL A 74 -11.84 -3.72 -41.45
CA VAL A 74 -11.62 -4.38 -42.74
C VAL A 74 -10.14 -4.73 -42.85
N VAL A 75 -9.85 -5.97 -43.22
CA VAL A 75 -8.50 -6.56 -43.27
C VAL A 75 -8.28 -7.17 -44.64
N SER A 76 -7.07 -7.04 -45.20
CA SER A 76 -6.73 -7.72 -46.45
C SER A 76 -6.82 -9.24 -46.28
N SER A 77 -7.46 -9.93 -47.23
CA SER A 77 -7.66 -11.39 -47.24
C SER A 77 -6.40 -12.17 -46.85
N ASP A 78 -5.24 -11.79 -47.38
CA ASP A 78 -4.01 -12.57 -47.27
C ASP A 78 -3.54 -12.78 -45.82
N LYS A 79 -3.79 -11.82 -44.93
CA LYS A 79 -3.35 -11.89 -43.51
C LYS A 79 -4.14 -12.88 -42.66
N LEU A 80 -5.32 -13.29 -43.11
CA LEU A 80 -6.20 -14.23 -42.39
C LEU A 80 -6.42 -15.54 -43.16
N SER A 81 -5.64 -15.79 -44.22
CA SER A 81 -5.72 -17.01 -45.03
C SER A 81 -5.45 -18.27 -44.21
N GLU A 82 -4.34 -18.29 -43.46
CA GLU A 82 -3.95 -19.43 -42.61
C GLU A 82 -4.97 -19.68 -41.49
N TYR A 83 -5.48 -18.62 -40.87
CA TYR A 83 -6.56 -18.73 -39.88
C TYR A 83 -7.81 -19.38 -40.47
N ARG A 84 -8.24 -18.94 -41.66
CA ARG A 84 -9.45 -19.47 -42.32
C ARG A 84 -9.30 -20.95 -42.66
N GLN A 85 -8.13 -21.35 -43.15
CA GLN A 85 -7.84 -22.76 -43.43
C GLN A 85 -7.97 -23.59 -42.15
N LYS A 86 -7.28 -23.19 -41.07
CA LYS A 86 -7.34 -23.91 -39.80
C LYS A 86 -8.74 -23.91 -39.18
N ALA A 87 -9.49 -22.81 -39.33
CA ALA A 87 -10.87 -22.72 -38.86
C ALA A 87 -11.82 -23.65 -39.64
N ALA A 88 -11.58 -23.85 -40.94
CA ALA A 88 -12.32 -24.81 -41.75
C ALA A 88 -11.94 -26.26 -41.38
N GLU A 89 -10.65 -26.53 -41.17
CA GLU A 89 -10.13 -27.84 -40.75
C GLU A 89 -10.64 -28.27 -39.37
N ALA A 90 -10.80 -27.33 -38.43
CA ALA A 90 -11.28 -27.62 -37.08
C ALA A 90 -12.73 -28.18 -37.04
N GLY A 91 -13.54 -27.88 -38.05
CA GLY A 91 -14.87 -28.51 -38.23
C GLY A 91 -15.77 -28.45 -36.99
N GLU A 92 -16.31 -29.60 -36.59
CA GLU A 92 -17.14 -29.78 -35.40
C GLU A 92 -16.38 -30.45 -34.23
N ASP A 93 -15.06 -30.31 -34.20
CA ASP A 93 -14.22 -30.92 -33.16
C ASP A 93 -13.88 -29.91 -32.05
N ALA A 94 -14.09 -30.32 -30.80
CA ALA A 94 -13.90 -29.46 -29.64
C ALA A 94 -12.40 -29.20 -29.34
N GLU A 95 -11.55 -30.21 -29.49
CA GLU A 95 -10.12 -30.11 -29.21
C GLU A 95 -9.42 -29.29 -30.31
N GLU A 96 -9.81 -29.47 -31.57
CA GLU A 96 -9.26 -28.65 -32.67
C GLU A 96 -9.61 -27.17 -32.50
N HIS A 97 -10.83 -26.85 -32.05
CA HIS A 97 -11.17 -25.48 -31.70
C HIS A 97 -10.37 -24.96 -30.50
N TYR A 98 -10.11 -25.79 -29.48
CA TYR A 98 -9.25 -25.41 -28.36
C TYR A 98 -7.81 -25.11 -28.81
N GLN A 99 -7.22 -25.97 -29.64
CA GLN A 99 -5.87 -25.76 -30.19
C GLN A 99 -5.82 -24.55 -31.12
N LEU A 100 -6.85 -24.34 -31.95
CA LEU A 100 -6.97 -23.16 -32.79
C LEU A 100 -7.06 -21.88 -31.95
N ALA A 101 -7.76 -21.89 -30.82
CA ALA A 101 -7.81 -20.75 -29.89
C ALA A 101 -6.41 -20.40 -29.34
N ILE A 102 -5.59 -21.41 -29.01
CA ILE A 102 -4.20 -21.21 -28.57
C ILE A 102 -3.34 -20.70 -29.73
N TRP A 103 -3.51 -21.25 -30.93
CA TRP A 103 -2.79 -20.80 -32.12
C TRP A 103 -3.11 -19.33 -32.43
N CYS A 104 -4.38 -18.91 -32.33
CA CYS A 104 -4.80 -17.53 -32.53
C CYS A 104 -4.12 -16.56 -31.57
N LEU A 105 -3.98 -16.93 -30.28
CA LEU A 105 -3.25 -16.12 -29.30
C LEU A 105 -1.78 -15.86 -29.67
N ARG A 106 -1.16 -16.81 -30.39
CA ARG A 106 0.28 -16.75 -30.73
C ARG A 106 0.55 -16.10 -32.08
N ASN A 107 -0.33 -16.32 -33.05
CA ASN A 107 -0.07 -15.98 -34.46
C ASN A 107 -0.90 -14.78 -34.96
N ILE A 108 -1.98 -14.43 -34.25
CA ILE A 108 -2.79 -13.26 -34.59
C ILE A 108 -2.43 -12.10 -33.66
N SER A 109 -1.66 -11.15 -34.16
CA SER A 109 -1.33 -9.92 -33.42
C SER A 109 -2.56 -9.01 -33.24
N ASP A 110 -3.50 -9.07 -34.18
CA ASP A 110 -4.68 -8.23 -34.20
C ASP A 110 -5.83 -8.86 -33.42
N SER A 111 -6.08 -8.37 -32.22
CA SER A 111 -7.22 -8.78 -31.39
C SER A 111 -7.27 -10.27 -30.97
N PRO A 112 -6.14 -10.89 -30.58
CA PRO A 112 -6.04 -12.33 -30.28
C PRO A 112 -7.08 -12.83 -29.27
N GLU A 113 -7.40 -12.02 -28.25
CA GLU A 113 -8.39 -12.38 -27.22
C GLU A 113 -9.80 -12.60 -27.76
N THR A 114 -10.17 -11.97 -28.88
CA THR A 114 -11.50 -12.13 -29.47
C THR A 114 -11.61 -13.48 -30.17
N TYR A 115 -10.59 -13.85 -30.95
CA TYR A 115 -10.49 -15.15 -31.61
C TYR A 115 -10.40 -16.29 -30.59
N LYS A 116 -9.55 -16.13 -29.57
CA LYS A 116 -9.48 -17.06 -28.45
C LYS A 116 -10.86 -17.28 -27.85
N ARG A 117 -11.56 -16.20 -27.47
CA ARG A 117 -12.88 -16.31 -26.83
C ARG A 117 -13.89 -17.01 -27.73
N PHE A 118 -13.93 -16.69 -29.02
CA PHE A 118 -14.82 -17.33 -30.00
C PHE A 118 -14.58 -18.84 -30.09
N HIS A 119 -13.33 -19.26 -30.30
CA HIS A 119 -13.02 -20.68 -30.44
C HIS A 119 -13.15 -21.46 -29.12
N MET A 120 -12.87 -20.84 -27.98
CA MET A 120 -13.18 -21.45 -26.68
C MET A 120 -14.68 -21.66 -26.47
N GLN A 121 -15.54 -20.77 -27.01
CA GLN A 121 -16.99 -20.97 -26.99
C GLN A 121 -17.44 -22.09 -27.93
N MET A 122 -16.80 -22.22 -29.10
CA MET A 122 -17.06 -23.33 -30.03
C MET A 122 -16.64 -24.68 -29.44
N ALA A 123 -15.48 -24.75 -28.80
CA ALA A 123 -15.03 -25.95 -28.08
C ALA A 123 -16.06 -26.39 -27.03
N ILE A 124 -16.59 -25.46 -26.23
CA ILE A 124 -17.65 -25.75 -25.24
C ILE A 124 -18.97 -26.15 -25.90
N ARG A 125 -19.26 -25.66 -27.10
CA ARG A 125 -20.48 -26.01 -27.83
C ARG A 125 -20.45 -27.48 -28.27
N PHE A 126 -19.31 -27.96 -28.74
CA PHE A 126 -19.16 -29.34 -29.22
C PHE A 126 -18.85 -30.33 -28.10
N ASP A 127 -18.04 -29.93 -27.11
CA ASP A 127 -17.86 -30.65 -25.85
C ASP A 127 -18.23 -29.76 -24.65
N PRO A 128 -19.46 -29.89 -24.13
CA PRO A 128 -19.91 -29.15 -22.96
C PRO A 128 -19.09 -29.41 -21.69
N GLU A 129 -18.32 -30.49 -21.60
CA GLU A 129 -17.48 -30.82 -20.43
C GLU A 129 -15.99 -30.49 -20.64
N HIS A 130 -15.64 -29.82 -21.75
CA HIS A 130 -14.26 -29.45 -22.05
C HIS A 130 -13.66 -28.52 -20.99
N SER A 131 -12.85 -29.09 -20.11
CA SER A 131 -12.36 -28.44 -18.89
C SER A 131 -11.45 -27.25 -19.19
N ASN A 132 -10.49 -27.40 -20.11
CA ASN A 132 -9.52 -26.36 -20.45
C ASN A 132 -10.16 -25.15 -21.14
N ALA A 133 -11.12 -25.36 -22.04
CA ALA A 133 -11.85 -24.29 -22.72
C ALA A 133 -12.70 -23.48 -21.72
N ARG A 134 -13.37 -24.16 -20.80
CA ARG A 134 -14.15 -23.54 -19.73
C ARG A 134 -13.28 -22.77 -18.76
N ALA A 135 -12.17 -23.35 -18.30
CA ALA A 135 -11.20 -22.65 -17.46
C ALA A 135 -10.67 -21.38 -18.14
N SER A 136 -10.42 -21.43 -19.45
CA SER A 136 -9.97 -20.28 -20.26
C SER A 136 -10.99 -19.15 -20.38
N LEU A 137 -12.27 -19.42 -20.09
CA LEU A 137 -13.37 -18.45 -20.06
C LEU A 137 -13.82 -18.10 -18.62
N ASP A 138 -12.98 -18.39 -17.63
CA ASP A 138 -13.20 -18.19 -16.19
C ASP A 138 -14.36 -19.03 -15.60
N TYR A 139 -14.64 -20.21 -16.14
CA TYR A 139 -15.56 -21.16 -15.49
C TYR A 139 -14.81 -22.10 -14.55
N VAL A 140 -15.47 -22.46 -13.45
CA VAL A 140 -15.00 -23.42 -12.45
C VAL A 140 -16.08 -24.47 -12.24
N LYS A 141 -15.67 -25.72 -11.99
CA LYS A 141 -16.59 -26.83 -11.72
C LYS A 141 -16.83 -26.93 -10.21
N GLU A 142 -18.06 -26.74 -9.76
CA GLU A 142 -18.48 -26.90 -8.36
C GLU A 142 -19.76 -27.74 -8.31
N ASN A 143 -19.82 -28.75 -7.44
CA ASN A 143 -20.96 -29.68 -7.32
C ASN A 143 -21.43 -30.26 -8.66
N ASN A 144 -20.47 -30.65 -9.51
CA ASN A 144 -20.69 -31.17 -10.86
C ASN A 144 -21.44 -30.20 -11.82
N ARG A 145 -21.38 -28.89 -11.56
CA ARG A 145 -21.91 -27.85 -12.45
C ARG A 145 -20.82 -26.85 -12.78
N TRP A 146 -20.82 -26.38 -14.02
CA TRP A 146 -19.94 -25.30 -14.46
C TRP A 146 -20.54 -23.95 -14.16
N ILE A 147 -19.86 -23.17 -13.31
CA ILE A 147 -20.29 -21.85 -12.86
C ILE A 147 -19.18 -20.87 -13.21
N ARG A 148 -19.52 -19.68 -13.70
CA ARG A 148 -18.53 -18.64 -13.93
C ARG A 148 -17.93 -18.21 -12.59
N TYR A 149 -16.62 -18.11 -12.48
CA TYR A 149 -15.92 -17.77 -11.25
C TYR A 149 -16.48 -16.47 -10.61
N SER A 150 -16.81 -15.47 -11.43
CA SER A 150 -17.45 -14.25 -10.95
C SER A 150 -18.81 -14.47 -10.28
N ASP A 151 -19.60 -15.41 -10.80
CA ASP A 151 -20.93 -15.69 -10.31
C ASP A 151 -20.86 -16.55 -9.05
N LEU A 152 -19.89 -17.47 -9.00
CA LEU A 152 -19.55 -18.23 -7.80
C LEU A 152 -19.12 -17.31 -6.64
N GLN A 153 -18.30 -16.29 -6.90
CA GLN A 153 -17.90 -15.36 -5.85
C GLN A 153 -19.07 -14.48 -5.40
N ARG A 154 -19.93 -14.05 -6.34
CA ARG A 154 -21.17 -13.33 -6.00
C ARG A 154 -22.14 -14.17 -5.18
N SER A 155 -22.28 -15.47 -5.48
CA SER A 155 -23.14 -16.36 -4.69
C SER A 155 -22.61 -16.59 -3.28
N ARG A 156 -21.29 -16.41 -3.07
CA ARG A 156 -20.66 -16.37 -1.75
C ARG A 156 -20.75 -14.99 -1.06
N GLY A 157 -21.52 -14.05 -1.64
CA GLY A 157 -21.70 -12.71 -1.11
C GLY A 157 -20.51 -11.76 -1.32
N MET A 158 -19.57 -12.11 -2.20
CA MET A 158 -18.40 -11.28 -2.49
C MET A 158 -18.65 -10.30 -3.64
N ILE A 159 -17.98 -9.16 -3.58
CA ILE A 159 -17.94 -8.15 -4.62
C ILE A 159 -16.50 -7.97 -5.12
N SER A 160 -16.36 -7.55 -6.38
CA SER A 160 -15.06 -7.26 -6.97
C SER A 160 -14.73 -5.78 -6.78
N VAL A 161 -13.70 -5.50 -5.99
CA VAL A 161 -13.16 -4.15 -5.77
C VAL A 161 -11.68 -4.17 -6.11
N ALA A 162 -11.24 -3.27 -6.99
CA ALA A 162 -9.84 -3.18 -7.44
C ALA A 162 -9.23 -4.54 -7.87
N ARG A 163 -10.00 -5.37 -8.60
CA ARG A 163 -9.65 -6.72 -9.06
C ARG A 163 -9.46 -7.77 -7.96
N LYS A 164 -9.88 -7.48 -6.72
CA LYS A 164 -9.93 -8.43 -5.60
C LYS A 164 -11.37 -8.77 -5.25
N TRP A 165 -11.62 -10.02 -4.94
CA TRP A 165 -12.91 -10.47 -4.40
C TRP A 165 -12.91 -10.29 -2.90
N MET A 166 -13.84 -9.50 -2.40
CA MET A 166 -13.94 -9.16 -0.99
C MET A 166 -15.40 -9.15 -0.56
N LEU A 167 -15.63 -9.39 0.74
CA LEU A 167 -16.93 -9.13 1.33
C LEU A 167 -17.23 -7.63 1.28
N PRO A 168 -18.50 -7.22 1.11
CA PRO A 168 -18.90 -5.81 1.10
C PRO A 168 -18.43 -5.04 2.34
N GLU A 169 -18.48 -5.67 3.52
CA GLU A 169 -17.98 -5.07 4.77
C GLU A 169 -16.47 -4.83 4.72
N ALA A 170 -15.69 -5.82 4.28
CA ALA A 170 -14.24 -5.68 4.14
C ALA A 170 -13.87 -4.56 3.14
N ALA A 171 -14.59 -4.48 2.02
CA ALA A 171 -14.41 -3.41 1.04
C ALA A 171 -14.76 -2.02 1.60
N ALA A 172 -15.80 -1.92 2.44
CA ALA A 172 -16.15 -0.67 3.11
C ALA A 172 -15.07 -0.26 4.11
N ILE A 173 -14.53 -1.21 4.89
CA ILE A 173 -13.40 -0.95 5.82
C ILE A 173 -12.16 -0.48 5.06
N GLU A 174 -11.83 -1.11 3.93
CA GLU A 174 -10.69 -0.68 3.10
C GLU A 174 -10.90 0.73 2.54
N LYS A 175 -12.09 1.03 2.04
CA LYS A 175 -12.44 2.38 1.56
C LYS A 175 -12.30 3.44 2.65
N LEU A 176 -12.75 3.15 3.88
CA LEU A 176 -12.58 4.05 5.03
C LEU A 176 -11.10 4.24 5.40
N LYS A 177 -10.31 3.16 5.37
CA LYS A 177 -8.86 3.26 5.58
C LYS A 177 -8.19 4.12 4.50
N ASP A 178 -8.58 3.96 3.24
CA ASP A 178 -8.04 4.75 2.15
C ASP A 178 -8.40 6.23 2.27
N SER A 179 -9.66 6.56 2.60
CA SER A 179 -10.06 7.95 2.81
C SER A 179 -9.32 8.58 3.99
N THR A 180 -9.26 7.90 5.14
CA THR A 180 -8.51 8.39 6.31
C THR A 180 -7.02 8.57 6.02
N ASN A 181 -6.41 7.68 5.23
CA ASN A 181 -5.02 7.82 4.78
C ASN A 181 -4.82 9.03 3.84
N ILE A 182 -5.78 9.30 2.97
CA ILE A 182 -5.76 10.48 2.09
C ILE A 182 -5.83 11.75 2.93
N ASP A 183 -6.76 11.81 3.89
CA ASP A 183 -6.98 12.97 4.75
C ASP A 183 -5.76 13.21 5.66
N ALA A 184 -5.18 12.15 6.25
CA ALA A 184 -3.93 12.25 7.01
C ALA A 184 -2.78 12.80 6.14
N LYS A 185 -2.67 12.40 4.87
CA LYS A 185 -1.68 12.96 3.92
C LYS A 185 -1.95 14.42 3.55
N GLN A 186 -3.21 14.87 3.60
CA GLN A 186 -3.52 16.29 3.44
C GLN A 186 -3.03 17.08 4.64
N TRP A 187 -3.24 16.56 5.86
CA TRP A 187 -2.73 17.17 7.09
C TRP A 187 -1.20 17.31 7.11
N ILE A 188 -0.45 16.31 6.65
CA ILE A 188 1.01 16.41 6.51
C ILE A 188 1.39 17.63 5.66
N ARG A 189 0.75 17.79 4.49
CA ARG A 189 1.03 18.89 3.56
C ARG A 189 0.63 20.24 4.15
N GLU A 190 -0.51 20.30 4.83
CA GLU A 190 -1.05 21.53 5.41
C GLU A 190 -0.21 22.00 6.60
N ILE A 191 0.16 21.10 7.51
CA ILE A 191 1.04 21.43 8.64
C ILE A 191 2.40 21.90 8.15
N ASP A 192 3.00 21.22 7.16
CA ASP A 192 4.27 21.67 6.58
C ASP A 192 4.14 23.06 5.92
N ARG A 193 2.99 23.36 5.30
CA ARG A 193 2.72 24.68 4.70
C ARG A 193 2.64 25.75 5.77
N LEU A 194 1.83 25.55 6.81
CA LEU A 194 1.65 26.50 7.92
C LEU A 194 2.95 26.72 8.68
N LEU A 195 3.67 25.63 9.00
CA LEU A 195 4.97 25.69 9.67
C LEU A 195 5.98 26.50 8.87
N ARG A 196 6.08 26.31 7.55
CA ARG A 196 6.95 27.13 6.69
C ARG A 196 6.60 28.61 6.75
N MET A 197 5.32 28.97 6.90
CA MET A 197 4.90 30.38 7.05
C MET A 197 5.31 30.95 8.41
N VAL A 198 5.14 30.18 9.49
CA VAL A 198 5.57 30.57 10.84
C VAL A 198 7.10 30.80 10.90
N LEU A 199 7.88 29.86 10.36
CA LEU A 199 9.34 29.94 10.41
C LEU A 199 9.93 31.07 9.57
N ARG A 200 9.20 31.56 8.56
CA ARG A 200 9.62 32.72 7.75
C ARG A 200 9.50 34.06 8.48
N LYS A 201 8.81 34.12 9.63
CA LYS A 201 8.63 35.32 10.46
C LYS A 201 8.16 36.56 9.68
N ASN A 202 7.28 36.36 8.71
CA ASN A 202 6.67 37.45 7.94
C ASN A 202 5.33 37.90 8.57
N THR A 203 4.65 38.85 7.93
CA THR A 203 3.34 39.37 8.39
C THR A 203 2.26 38.29 8.52
N LYS A 204 2.37 37.17 7.78
CA LYS A 204 1.44 36.03 7.85
C LYS A 204 1.83 34.99 8.91
N SER A 205 2.94 35.19 9.63
CA SER A 205 3.40 34.26 10.66
C SER A 205 2.41 34.13 11.80
N ALA A 206 1.81 35.24 12.25
CA ALA A 206 0.83 35.23 13.35
C ALA A 206 -0.44 34.47 12.95
N GLU A 207 -0.97 34.75 11.77
CA GLU A 207 -2.14 34.05 11.21
C GLU A 207 -1.88 32.54 11.06
N ALA A 208 -0.70 32.15 10.55
CA ALA A 208 -0.34 30.75 10.40
C ALA A 208 -0.18 30.04 11.76
N PHE A 209 0.32 30.74 12.78
CA PHE A 209 0.46 30.19 14.12
C PHE A 209 -0.91 29.96 14.78
N GLU A 210 -1.84 30.92 14.64
CA GLU A 210 -3.22 30.75 15.11
C GLU A 210 -3.94 29.62 14.35
N ALA A 211 -3.70 29.49 13.05
CA ALA A 211 -4.24 28.38 12.26
C ALA A 211 -3.73 27.00 12.75
N LEU A 212 -2.45 26.90 13.15
CA LEU A 212 -1.93 25.67 13.76
C LEU A 212 -2.59 25.38 15.11
N LYS A 213 -2.81 26.40 15.94
CA LYS A 213 -3.44 26.26 17.25
C LYS A 213 -4.92 25.85 17.17
N ALA A 214 -5.60 26.27 16.11
CA ALA A 214 -7.00 25.96 15.83
C ALA A 214 -7.23 24.55 15.24
N ILE A 215 -6.19 23.74 15.04
CA ILE A 215 -6.37 22.37 14.54
C ILE A 215 -7.04 21.51 15.61
N GLU A 216 -8.21 20.96 15.27
CA GLU A 216 -8.98 20.06 16.14
C GLU A 216 -9.09 18.62 15.62
N ASP A 217 -8.71 18.36 14.37
CA ASP A 217 -8.83 17.05 13.74
C ASP A 217 -7.76 16.06 14.27
N PRO A 218 -8.15 14.95 14.94
CA PRO A 218 -7.20 13.95 15.44
C PRO A 218 -6.35 13.27 14.36
N LEU A 219 -6.76 13.29 13.09
CA LEU A 219 -5.95 12.78 11.97
C LEU A 219 -4.64 13.57 11.78
N ALA A 220 -4.59 14.81 12.26
CA ALA A 220 -3.37 15.61 12.28
C ALA A 220 -2.30 15.07 13.24
N ALA A 221 -2.65 14.22 14.20
CA ALA A 221 -1.76 13.74 15.25
C ALA A 221 -0.46 13.12 14.72
N ALA A 222 -0.52 12.36 13.61
CA ALA A 222 0.68 11.76 13.01
C ALA A 222 1.64 12.83 12.48
N ALA A 223 1.12 13.81 11.75
CA ALA A 223 1.91 14.89 11.18
C ALA A 223 2.52 15.79 12.27
N ILE A 224 1.74 16.14 13.31
CA ILE A 224 2.24 16.93 14.45
C ILE A 224 3.28 16.15 15.26
N GLY A 225 3.03 14.86 15.51
CA GLY A 225 3.98 13.99 16.20
C GLY A 225 5.33 13.91 15.49
N ASP A 226 5.33 13.79 14.17
CA ASP A 226 6.55 13.82 13.36
C ASP A 226 7.29 15.16 13.48
N GLN A 227 6.58 16.30 13.52
CA GLN A 227 7.21 17.62 13.72
C GLN A 227 7.83 17.75 15.11
N LEU A 228 7.17 17.24 16.15
CA LEU A 228 7.73 17.21 17.51
C LEU A 228 9.02 16.39 17.56
N ILE A 229 9.01 15.17 16.99
CA ILE A 229 10.15 14.24 17.02
C ILE A 229 11.36 14.77 16.23
N LYS A 230 11.15 15.49 15.12
CA LYS A 230 12.25 16.13 14.38
C LYS A 230 13.04 17.11 15.25
N GLY A 231 12.43 17.69 16.28
CA GLY A 231 13.11 18.45 17.34
C GLY A 231 13.74 19.78 16.90
N ASN A 232 13.56 20.20 15.64
CA ASN A 232 14.18 21.37 15.02
C ASN A 232 13.36 22.66 15.17
N HIS A 233 12.49 22.72 16.17
CA HIS A 233 11.60 23.85 16.46
C HIS A 233 11.98 24.52 17.78
N ASP A 234 11.57 25.78 17.93
CA ASP A 234 11.72 26.49 19.19
C ASP A 234 10.82 25.90 20.30
N ARG A 235 11.06 26.31 21.54
CA ARG A 235 10.30 25.83 22.71
C ARG A 235 8.80 26.07 22.54
N GLY A 236 8.41 27.23 21.99
CA GLY A 236 7.01 27.60 21.80
C GLY A 236 6.26 26.64 20.88
N LEU A 237 6.83 26.34 19.71
CA LEU A 237 6.25 25.36 18.78
C LEU A 237 6.21 23.95 19.37
N LYS A 238 7.26 23.52 20.07
CA LYS A 238 7.27 22.20 20.72
C LYS A 238 6.16 22.06 21.76
N LEU A 239 5.94 23.08 22.59
CA LEU A 239 4.86 23.10 23.56
C LEU A 239 3.49 23.10 22.89
N LEU A 240 3.31 23.85 21.79
CA LEU A 240 2.08 23.79 20.99
C LEU A 240 1.81 22.38 20.43
N TRP A 241 2.85 21.69 19.92
CA TRP A 241 2.70 20.31 19.46
C TRP A 241 2.26 19.38 20.58
N ILE A 242 2.86 19.50 21.76
CA ILE A 242 2.47 18.70 22.94
C ILE A 242 1.02 18.98 23.32
N GLU A 243 0.60 20.25 23.35
CA GLU A 243 -0.78 20.64 23.65
C GLU A 243 -1.78 20.01 22.68
N LEU A 244 -1.52 20.14 21.37
CA LEU A 244 -2.41 19.58 20.33
C LEU A 244 -2.46 18.05 20.39
N LEU A 245 -1.32 17.38 20.59
CA LEU A 245 -1.26 15.92 20.75
C LEU A 245 -2.01 15.46 22.01
N GLY A 246 -1.88 16.19 23.12
CA GLY A 246 -2.63 15.95 24.35
C GLY A 246 -4.14 16.12 24.18
N ARG A 247 -4.58 17.06 23.35
CA ARG A 247 -5.99 17.25 22.99
C ARG A 247 -6.54 16.11 22.13
N PHE A 248 -5.77 15.60 21.17
CA PHE A 248 -6.24 14.56 20.26
C PHE A 248 -6.40 13.19 20.90
N GLN A 249 -5.60 12.87 21.93
CA GLN A 249 -5.69 11.62 22.70
C GLN A 249 -5.72 10.35 21.82
N THR A 250 -4.94 10.35 20.74
CA THR A 250 -4.81 9.20 19.85
C THR A 250 -3.61 8.35 20.21
N THR A 251 -3.60 7.09 19.77
CA THR A 251 -2.44 6.20 19.94
C THR A 251 -1.17 6.77 19.29
N THR A 252 -1.29 7.49 18.17
CA THR A 252 -0.17 8.16 17.50
C THR A 252 0.34 9.34 18.33
N ALA A 253 -0.56 10.12 18.93
CA ALA A 253 -0.18 11.19 19.84
C ALA A 253 0.56 10.68 21.07
N VAL A 254 0.05 9.62 21.72
CA VAL A 254 0.72 8.97 22.86
C VAL A 254 2.13 8.53 22.49
N LYS A 255 2.34 7.91 21.31
CA LYS A 255 3.68 7.51 20.86
C LYS A 255 4.64 8.69 20.74
N ALA A 256 4.19 9.81 20.19
CA ALA A 256 5.00 11.02 20.05
C ALA A 256 5.32 11.66 21.42
N LEU A 257 4.34 11.75 22.31
CA LEU A 257 4.52 12.25 23.68
C LEU A 257 5.47 11.34 24.49
N VAL A 258 5.35 10.02 24.35
CA VAL A 258 6.25 9.04 24.99
C VAL A 258 7.69 9.26 24.53
N HIS A 259 7.89 9.51 23.23
CA HIS A 259 9.20 9.83 22.68
C HIS A 259 9.75 11.15 23.26
N ALA A 260 8.92 12.20 23.27
CA ALA A 260 9.30 13.50 23.80
C ALA A 260 9.69 13.42 25.29
N GLY A 261 8.90 12.71 26.10
CA GLY A 261 9.16 12.48 27.52
C GLY A 261 10.50 11.78 27.81
N LEU A 262 11.06 11.02 26.84
CA LEU A 262 12.36 10.34 26.98
C LEU A 262 13.53 11.14 26.40
N GLN A 263 13.35 11.68 25.19
CA GLN A 263 14.46 12.17 24.37
C GLN A 263 14.62 13.69 24.39
N GLU A 264 13.59 14.45 24.80
CA GLU A 264 13.69 15.91 24.83
C GLU A 264 14.71 16.39 25.87
N ASN A 265 15.60 17.26 25.39
CA ASN A 265 16.65 17.88 26.20
C ASN A 265 16.10 19.06 27.03
N ASP A 266 15.09 19.77 26.52
CA ASP A 266 14.46 20.88 27.23
C ASP A 266 13.53 20.34 28.32
N ASP A 267 13.81 20.70 29.57
CA ASP A 267 13.08 20.19 30.73
C ASP A 267 11.60 20.58 30.70
N VAL A 268 11.28 21.81 30.30
CA VAL A 268 9.90 22.32 30.25
C VAL A 268 9.09 21.56 29.19
N VAL A 269 9.68 21.33 28.02
CA VAL A 269 9.02 20.58 26.93
C VAL A 269 8.80 19.13 27.34
N ARG A 270 9.82 18.51 27.95
CA ARG A 270 9.75 17.12 28.36
C ARG A 270 8.70 16.90 29.46
N GLU A 271 8.66 17.77 30.46
CA GLU A 271 7.70 17.70 31.56
C GLU A 271 6.27 17.91 31.06
N ALA A 272 6.05 18.89 30.17
CA ALA A 272 4.74 19.09 29.54
C ALA A 272 4.26 17.81 28.82
N ALA A 273 5.15 17.09 28.13
CA ALA A 273 4.79 15.82 27.50
C ALA A 273 4.43 14.73 28.53
N LEU A 274 5.15 14.64 29.65
CA LEU A 274 4.90 13.68 30.71
C LEU A 274 3.58 13.97 31.45
N GLU A 275 3.26 15.24 31.68
CA GLU A 275 1.98 15.68 32.25
C GLU A 275 0.80 15.29 31.36
N GLN A 276 0.91 15.49 30.04
CA GLN A 276 -0.13 15.02 29.10
C GLN A 276 -0.32 13.48 29.19
N LEU A 277 0.78 12.74 29.35
CA LEU A 277 0.74 11.29 29.49
C LEU A 277 0.14 10.80 30.81
N GLN A 278 0.22 11.59 31.90
CA GLN A 278 -0.47 11.29 33.15
C GLN A 278 -1.99 11.31 32.96
N ASN A 279 -2.49 12.27 32.18
CA ASN A 279 -3.91 12.40 31.86
C ASN A 279 -4.37 11.33 30.85
N PHE A 280 -3.57 11.05 29.82
CA PHE A 280 -3.91 10.08 28.78
C PHE A 280 -2.68 9.29 28.29
N GLY A 281 -2.73 7.95 28.43
CA GLY A 281 -1.68 7.07 27.92
C GLY A 281 -0.61 6.66 28.93
N SER A 282 -0.84 6.87 30.23
CA SER A 282 0.05 6.51 31.34
C SER A 282 0.52 5.05 31.26
N ALA A 283 -0.40 4.10 31.06
CA ALA A 283 -0.07 2.68 30.92
C ALA A 283 0.88 2.41 29.75
N SER A 284 0.67 3.06 28.60
CA SER A 284 1.54 2.94 27.42
C SER A 284 2.92 3.57 27.66
N ALA A 285 2.96 4.70 28.36
CA ALA A 285 4.19 5.38 28.75
C ALA A 285 5.01 4.52 29.70
N VAL A 286 4.40 4.05 30.80
CA VAL A 286 5.00 3.15 31.79
C VAL A 286 5.56 1.89 31.12
N ALA A 287 4.78 1.21 30.28
CA ALA A 287 5.22 0.02 29.58
C ALA A 287 6.45 0.28 28.67
N SER A 288 6.50 1.45 28.03
CA SER A 288 7.61 1.86 27.17
C SER A 288 8.86 2.19 28.00
N TYR A 289 8.71 2.92 29.10
CA TYR A 289 9.82 3.34 29.96
C TYR A 289 10.39 2.17 30.77
N ALA A 290 9.54 1.30 31.30
CA ALA A 290 9.93 0.09 32.01
C ALA A 290 10.79 -0.85 31.13
N ARG A 291 10.48 -0.93 29.84
CA ARG A 291 11.31 -1.68 28.87
C ARG A 291 12.70 -1.06 28.72
N MET A 292 12.78 0.26 28.71
CA MET A 292 14.03 1.01 28.54
C MET A 292 14.99 0.86 29.73
N LEU A 293 14.49 0.54 30.94
CA LEU A 293 15.34 0.21 32.11
C LEU A 293 16.26 -1.00 31.89
N ARG A 294 15.98 -1.83 30.88
CA ARG A 294 16.80 -2.98 30.50
C ARG A 294 17.86 -2.66 29.44
N SER A 295 18.01 -1.40 29.05
CA SER A 295 19.00 -0.97 28.05
C SER A 295 20.43 -1.13 28.59
N ASN A 296 21.35 -1.51 27.71
CA ASN A 296 22.79 -1.56 28.01
C ASN A 296 23.42 -0.15 28.07
N ARG A 297 22.72 0.89 27.62
CA ARG A 297 23.21 2.27 27.66
C ARG A 297 22.70 2.97 28.92
N LYS A 298 23.62 3.46 29.76
CA LYS A 298 23.27 4.17 30.99
C LYS A 298 22.34 5.35 30.75
N SER A 299 22.60 6.15 29.71
CA SER A 299 21.80 7.32 29.34
C SER A 299 20.32 6.99 29.17
N ASP A 300 20.03 5.82 28.60
CA ASP A 300 18.67 5.38 28.33
C ASP A 300 17.96 4.99 29.63
N VAL A 301 18.66 4.27 30.51
CA VAL A 301 18.18 3.91 31.85
C VAL A 301 17.92 5.17 32.67
N THR A 302 18.85 6.13 32.68
CA THR A 302 18.69 7.40 33.40
C THR A 302 17.51 8.21 32.87
N ARG A 303 17.33 8.31 31.54
CA ARG A 303 16.18 9.00 30.94
C ARG A 303 14.87 8.31 31.32
N ALA A 304 14.82 6.98 31.25
CA ALA A 304 13.63 6.22 31.61
C ALA A 304 13.26 6.36 33.09
N LEU A 305 14.24 6.32 34.00
CA LEU A 305 14.01 6.55 35.44
C LEU A 305 13.49 7.96 35.69
N ARG A 306 14.04 8.98 35.02
CA ARG A 306 13.54 10.36 35.10
C ARG A 306 12.10 10.49 34.58
N SER A 307 11.75 9.80 33.48
CA SER A 307 10.37 9.82 32.99
C SER A 307 9.42 9.06 33.91
N LEU A 308 9.86 7.93 34.48
CA LEU A 308 9.07 7.12 35.41
C LEU A 308 8.80 7.80 36.75
N SER A 309 9.58 8.83 37.15
CA SER A 309 9.27 9.60 38.36
C SER A 309 7.94 10.36 38.29
N PHE A 310 7.39 10.56 37.08
CA PHE A 310 6.04 11.09 36.87
C PHE A 310 4.95 10.01 36.99
N PHE A 311 5.35 8.73 37.06
CA PHE A 311 4.45 7.59 37.17
C PHE A 311 4.91 6.67 38.32
N PRO A 312 4.96 7.16 39.57
CA PRO A 312 5.38 6.36 40.70
C PRO A 312 4.41 5.19 40.90
N ASP A 313 4.91 3.98 40.71
CA ASP A 313 4.16 2.74 40.86
C ASP A 313 5.00 1.73 41.65
N ILE A 314 4.46 1.31 42.79
CA ILE A 314 5.08 0.34 43.69
C ILE A 314 5.25 -1.04 43.04
N GLU A 315 4.40 -1.40 42.08
CA GLU A 315 4.50 -2.69 41.38
C GLU A 315 5.74 -2.79 40.50
N LEU A 316 6.31 -1.64 40.12
CA LEU A 316 7.55 -1.55 39.35
C LEU A 316 8.80 -1.54 40.24
N ALA A 317 8.67 -1.62 41.57
CA ALA A 317 9.78 -1.66 42.50
C ALA A 317 10.87 -2.71 42.13
N PRO A 318 10.54 -3.94 41.69
CA PRO A 318 11.56 -4.89 41.24
C PRO A 318 12.41 -4.38 40.07
N LEU A 319 11.82 -3.59 39.16
CA LEU A 319 12.53 -2.99 38.03
C LEU A 319 13.42 -1.84 38.50
N TYR A 320 12.95 -1.00 39.44
CA TYR A 320 13.74 0.08 40.03
C TYR A 320 14.94 -0.47 40.78
N ILE A 321 14.76 -1.52 41.58
CA ILE A 321 15.85 -2.20 42.30
C ILE A 321 16.89 -2.75 41.33
N ASN A 322 16.46 -3.39 40.24
CA ASN A 322 17.39 -3.89 39.23
C ASN A 322 18.19 -2.75 38.57
N ALA A 323 17.59 -1.57 38.42
CA ALA A 323 18.21 -0.38 37.87
C ALA A 323 19.11 0.38 38.85
N LEU A 324 19.09 0.12 40.17
CA LEU A 324 19.91 0.83 41.18
C LEU A 324 21.41 0.88 40.83
N VAL A 325 21.93 -0.24 40.33
CA VAL A 325 23.32 -0.39 39.89
C VAL A 325 23.32 -1.06 38.52
N THR A 326 23.78 -0.37 37.47
CA THR A 326 23.88 -0.96 36.14
C THR A 326 25.32 -1.35 35.82
N LYS A 327 25.48 -2.44 35.06
CA LYS A 327 26.78 -2.95 34.62
C LYS A 327 27.04 -2.49 33.18
N HIS A 328 28.14 -1.80 32.94
CA HIS A 328 28.54 -1.36 31.60
C HIS A 328 29.95 -1.85 31.26
N SER A 329 30.11 -2.41 30.06
CA SER A 329 31.40 -2.85 29.55
C SER A 329 32.03 -1.74 28.70
N LEU A 330 33.19 -1.23 29.10
CA LEU A 330 33.98 -0.27 28.36
C LEU A 330 35.15 -0.99 27.69
N THR A 331 35.18 -0.99 26.36
CA THR A 331 36.31 -1.50 25.60
C THR A 331 37.32 -0.37 25.40
N ARG A 332 38.47 -0.45 26.07
CA ARG A 332 39.56 0.52 25.90
C ARG A 332 40.68 -0.13 25.09
N GLN A 333 41.19 0.61 24.12
CA GLN A 333 42.46 0.29 23.46
C GLN A 333 43.58 0.48 24.49
N VAL A 334 44.17 -0.60 24.97
CA VAL A 334 45.28 -0.55 25.92
C VAL A 334 46.54 -0.91 25.14
N GLY A 335 47.41 0.10 24.93
CA GLY A 335 48.79 0.01 24.46
C GLY A 335 49.08 -1.08 23.42
N GLY A 336 49.14 -0.71 22.14
CA GLY A 336 49.64 -1.61 21.10
C GLY A 336 51.14 -1.84 21.27
N GLY A 337 51.52 -3.02 21.75
CA GLY A 337 52.90 -3.46 21.71
C GLY A 337 53.32 -3.67 20.25
N THR A 338 54.38 -3.00 19.82
CA THR A 338 55.08 -3.35 18.58
C THR A 338 55.83 -4.64 18.83
N SER A 339 55.35 -5.76 18.27
CA SER A 339 56.10 -7.02 18.27
C SER A 339 56.83 -7.16 16.94
N ALA A 340 58.14 -7.37 17.00
CA ALA A 340 58.96 -7.72 15.85
C ALA A 340 59.08 -9.25 15.81
N GLY A 341 58.57 -9.86 14.74
CA GLY A 341 58.67 -11.30 14.52
C GLY A 341 59.73 -11.59 13.48
N PHE A 342 60.70 -12.44 13.83
CA PHE A 342 61.65 -13.01 12.87
C PHE A 342 61.15 -14.39 12.45
N GLY A 343 60.74 -14.52 11.18
CA GLY A 343 60.43 -15.81 10.59
C GLY A 343 61.71 -16.55 10.17
N ASP A 344 61.68 -17.88 10.21
CA ASP A 344 62.80 -18.79 9.90
C ASP A 344 63.31 -18.70 8.43
N THR A 345 62.72 -17.82 7.62
CA THR A 345 63.08 -17.53 6.23
C THR A 345 63.68 -16.12 6.03
N GLY A 346 64.08 -15.44 7.11
CA GLY A 346 64.87 -14.21 7.03
C GLY A 346 64.09 -12.92 6.76
N GLY A 347 62.75 -12.96 6.78
CA GLY A 347 61.91 -11.76 6.72
C GLY A 347 61.55 -11.27 8.13
N GLY A 348 62.06 -10.09 8.52
CA GLY A 348 61.66 -9.40 9.74
C GLY A 348 60.48 -8.46 9.47
N GLY A 349 59.35 -8.70 10.13
CA GLY A 349 58.14 -7.86 10.02
C GLY A 349 57.74 -7.25 11.36
N PHE A 350 57.40 -5.97 11.37
CA PHE A 350 56.80 -5.31 12.53
C PHE A 350 55.28 -5.43 12.46
N SER A 351 54.66 -6.02 13.49
CA SER A 351 53.21 -6.04 13.66
C SER A 351 52.82 -5.22 14.88
N ALA A 352 52.09 -4.13 14.65
CA ALA A 352 51.49 -3.30 15.69
C ALA A 352 50.12 -3.87 16.05
N GLY A 353 50.07 -4.74 17.06
CA GLY A 353 48.84 -5.36 17.53
C GLY A 353 48.13 -4.45 18.53
N SER A 354 46.96 -3.93 18.15
CA SER A 354 46.13 -3.14 19.06
C SER A 354 45.29 -4.09 19.92
N THR A 355 45.64 -4.24 21.20
CA THR A 355 44.90 -5.10 22.12
C THR A 355 43.78 -4.31 22.78
N THR A 356 42.54 -4.71 22.53
CA THR A 356 41.37 -4.16 23.24
C THR A 356 41.09 -4.96 24.49
N GLN A 357 41.02 -4.30 25.65
CA GLN A 357 40.56 -4.92 26.90
C GLN A 357 39.18 -4.36 27.28
N THR A 358 38.30 -5.25 27.72
CA THR A 358 36.95 -4.90 28.19
C THR A 358 36.95 -4.76 29.71
N PHE A 359 36.73 -3.56 30.21
CA PHE A 359 36.56 -3.26 31.63
C PHE A 359 35.07 -3.29 31.98
N THR A 360 34.71 -3.98 33.06
CA THR A 360 33.36 -3.90 33.62
C THR A 360 33.31 -2.77 34.64
N ASP A 361 32.44 -1.80 34.42
CA ASP A 361 32.17 -0.70 35.34
C ASP A 361 30.76 -0.85 35.94
N TYR A 362 30.67 -0.75 37.26
CA TYR A 362 29.40 -0.77 37.99
C TYR A 362 29.05 0.65 38.38
N GLN A 363 27.92 1.14 37.89
CA GLN A 363 27.52 2.52 38.11
C GLN A 363 26.18 2.60 38.82
N GLU A 364 26.13 3.44 39.84
CA GLU A 364 24.92 3.78 40.59
C GLU A 364 24.01 4.70 39.75
N ASN A 365 22.70 4.52 39.93
CA ASN A 365 21.67 5.32 39.26
C ASN A 365 20.80 6.05 40.30
N PRO A 366 21.07 7.33 40.58
CA PRO A 366 20.32 8.11 41.57
C PRO A 366 18.80 8.13 41.31
N GLY A 367 18.37 8.17 40.04
CA GLY A 367 16.95 8.16 39.69
C GLY A 367 16.19 6.91 40.15
N ALA A 368 16.86 5.76 40.23
CA ALA A 368 16.24 4.52 40.74
C ALA A 368 16.04 4.59 42.24
N LEU A 369 17.01 5.15 42.96
CA LEU A 369 16.89 5.40 44.41
C LEU A 369 15.79 6.41 44.70
N THR A 370 15.72 7.51 43.93
CA THR A 370 14.63 8.49 44.04
C THR A 370 13.27 7.85 43.86
N LEU A 371 13.10 7.02 42.83
CA LEU A 371 11.85 6.30 42.58
C LEU A 371 11.47 5.35 43.73
N LEU A 372 12.45 4.59 44.26
CA LEU A 372 12.21 3.71 45.41
C LEU A 372 11.76 4.49 46.64
N LYS A 373 12.38 5.65 46.91
CA LYS A 373 11.96 6.54 48.00
C LYS A 373 10.61 7.22 47.74
N MET A 374 10.23 7.46 46.49
CA MET A 374 8.91 7.99 46.15
C MET A 374 7.80 6.97 46.42
N VAL A 375 8.02 5.70 46.06
CA VAL A 375 7.01 4.63 46.27
C VAL A 375 7.03 4.08 47.69
N GLU A 376 8.17 4.11 48.38
CA GLU A 376 8.35 3.70 49.78
C GLU A 376 9.13 4.75 50.58
N PRO A 377 8.48 5.86 51.00
CA PRO A 377 9.15 6.94 51.72
C PRO A 377 9.75 6.54 53.08
N GLY A 378 9.26 5.44 53.69
CA GLY A 378 9.70 4.95 54.99
C GLY A 378 10.94 4.04 54.95
N ALA A 379 11.47 3.73 53.78
CA ALA A 379 12.62 2.84 53.62
C ALA A 379 13.76 3.54 52.87
N ASP A 380 15.00 3.33 53.34
CA ASP A 380 16.20 3.78 52.64
C ASP A 380 17.34 2.80 52.89
N PHE A 381 17.67 2.02 51.86
CA PHE A 381 18.81 1.11 51.86
C PHE A 381 19.90 1.55 50.89
N GLY A 382 19.88 2.82 50.45
CA GLY A 382 20.80 3.34 49.43
C GLY A 382 20.77 2.49 48.17
N TYR A 383 21.95 2.12 47.66
CA TYR A 383 22.11 1.31 46.44
C TYR A 383 22.20 -0.20 46.71
N ASP A 384 21.92 -0.66 47.93
CA ASP A 384 21.92 -2.09 48.27
C ASP A 384 20.68 -2.81 47.69
N LYS A 385 20.88 -3.47 46.55
CA LYS A 385 19.83 -4.23 45.86
C LYS A 385 19.28 -5.38 46.69
N GLN A 386 20.08 -6.02 47.52
CA GLN A 386 19.65 -7.18 48.28
C GLN A 386 18.77 -6.74 49.45
N ALA A 387 19.18 -5.73 50.20
CA ALA A 387 18.40 -5.14 51.28
C ALA A 387 17.01 -4.67 50.80
N TRP A 388 16.96 -3.96 49.65
CA TRP A 388 15.68 -3.58 49.03
C TRP A 388 14.81 -4.79 48.67
N ARG A 389 15.38 -5.85 48.09
CA ARG A 389 14.61 -7.07 47.74
C ARG A 389 14.05 -7.76 48.97
N GLU A 390 14.86 -7.90 50.01
CA GLU A 390 14.45 -8.53 51.28
C GLU A 390 13.32 -7.73 51.93
N TYR A 391 13.41 -6.40 51.97
CA TYR A 391 12.35 -5.53 52.47
C TYR A 391 11.02 -5.73 51.72
N PHE A 392 11.03 -5.64 50.38
CA PHE A 392 9.80 -5.81 49.59
C PHE A 392 9.26 -7.26 49.64
N ALA A 393 10.13 -8.27 49.74
CA ALA A 393 9.72 -9.66 49.90
C ALA A 393 9.03 -9.89 51.24
N ALA A 394 9.60 -9.37 52.34
CA ALA A 394 8.99 -9.44 53.67
C ALA A 394 7.64 -8.72 53.71
N LYS A 395 7.54 -7.53 53.10
CA LYS A 395 6.31 -6.75 53.02
C LYS A 395 5.19 -7.45 52.23
N ARG A 396 5.53 -8.18 51.17
CA ARG A 396 4.57 -8.99 50.41
C ARG A 396 4.17 -10.26 51.15
N GLY A 397 5.10 -10.86 51.90
CA GLY A 397 4.87 -12.08 52.68
C GLY A 397 4.07 -11.87 53.97
N SER A 398 4.05 -10.65 54.53
CA SER A 398 3.31 -10.34 55.77
C SER A 398 1.81 -10.10 55.58
N TYR A 399 1.33 -9.97 54.34
CA TYR A 399 -0.10 -9.95 54.03
C TYR A 399 -0.64 -11.38 53.84
N SER A 400 -1.00 -12.05 54.95
CA SER A 400 -1.93 -13.18 54.89
C SER A 400 -3.34 -12.66 55.15
N GLY A 401 -4.05 -12.25 54.10
CA GLY A 401 -5.50 -12.10 54.21
C GLY A 401 -6.07 -13.42 54.72
N ASP A 402 -6.91 -13.37 55.77
CA ASP A 402 -7.58 -14.56 56.29
C ASP A 402 -8.39 -15.19 55.16
N LEU A 403 -7.88 -16.31 54.62
CA LEU A 403 -8.52 -17.09 53.56
C LEU A 403 -9.66 -17.97 54.10
N ARG A 404 -10.13 -17.73 55.33
CA ARG A 404 -11.39 -18.30 55.81
C ARG A 404 -12.55 -17.80 54.95
N ARG A 405 -12.89 -18.61 53.94
CA ARG A 405 -14.29 -18.79 53.57
C ARG A 405 -14.98 -19.40 54.79
N ASP A 406 -15.81 -18.60 55.45
CA ASP A 406 -16.74 -19.13 56.44
C ASP A 406 -17.65 -20.20 55.79
N PRO A 407 -18.01 -21.26 56.54
CA PRO A 407 -18.63 -22.49 56.03
C PRO A 407 -20.09 -22.35 55.56
#